data_AF-A0AAD9N5A8-F1
#
_entry.id   AF-A0AAD9N5A8-F1
#
_cell.length_a   1.000
_cell.length_b   1.000
_cell.length_c   1.000
_cell.angle_alpha   90.00
_cell.angle_beta   90.00
_cell.angle_gamma   90.00
#
_symmetry.space_group_name_H-M   'P 1'
#
loop_
_entity.id
_entity.type
_entity.pdbx_description
1 polymer ?
#
loop_
_entity_poly.entity_id
_entity_poly.type
_entity_poly.pdbx_seq_one_letter_code
_entity_poly.pdbx_strand_id
1 'polypeptide(L)'
;MSLAEELLADLEEAGDDLDLQDDVDDGKLEDVEEVSMDTDTKEGSVHSVAKLRDSRQLKDILEKIEFFQSREGKREVNGPVEADPEYQLIVEANNITVEIDNEINVIHKFVRDIYHKRFPELESLVPTPLEYMKTVKELGNTIDKSKNNEVLHEILTQATIMVVSVTASTTKGSGIGYR
;
A
#
# COMPACT_ATOMS: atom_id res chain seq x y z
N MET A 1 -24.09 50.05 -23.58
CA MET A 1 -23.88 49.15 -22.44
C MET A 1 -23.85 47.75 -23.01
N SER A 2 -22.67 47.12 -22.95
CA SER A 2 -22.46 45.74 -23.38
C SER A 2 -23.07 44.78 -22.36
N LEU A 3 -23.49 43.57 -22.77
CA LEU A 3 -23.96 42.51 -21.85
C LEU A 3 -22.93 42.18 -20.76
N ALA A 4 -21.65 42.41 -21.06
CA ALA A 4 -20.54 42.26 -20.11
C ALA A 4 -20.51 43.35 -19.02
N GLU A 5 -21.01 44.56 -19.31
CA GLU A 5 -21.09 45.65 -18.31
C GLU A 5 -22.32 45.49 -17.40
N GLU A 6 -23.39 44.87 -17.89
CA GLU A 6 -24.59 44.55 -17.09
C GLU A 6 -24.30 43.42 -16.06
N LEU A 7 -23.56 42.38 -16.47
CA LEU A 7 -23.13 41.30 -15.57
C LEU A 7 -22.11 41.74 -14.52
N LEU A 8 -21.26 42.72 -14.83
CA LEU A 8 -20.27 43.23 -13.87
C LEU A 8 -20.95 44.06 -12.77
N ALA A 9 -21.99 44.82 -13.12
CA ALA A 9 -22.75 45.62 -12.16
C ALA A 9 -23.53 44.74 -11.16
N ASP A 10 -24.10 43.61 -11.63
CA ASP A 10 -24.80 42.64 -10.77
C ASP A 10 -23.85 41.92 -9.77
N LEU A 11 -22.57 41.79 -10.12
CA LEU A 11 -21.53 41.23 -9.24
C LEU A 11 -20.97 42.25 -8.24
N GLU A 12 -20.91 43.54 -8.61
CA GLU A 12 -20.46 44.62 -7.74
C GLU A 12 -21.51 44.97 -6.67
N GLU A 13 -22.82 44.90 -7.00
CA GLU A 13 -23.91 45.14 -6.04
C GLU A 13 -24.09 43.99 -5.03
N ALA A 14 -23.63 42.77 -5.36
CA ALA A 14 -23.59 41.62 -4.44
C ALA A 14 -22.30 41.54 -3.59
N GLY A 15 -21.32 42.43 -3.84
CA GLY A 15 -19.98 42.36 -3.27
C GLY A 15 -19.79 43.03 -1.90
N ASP A 16 -20.80 43.73 -1.38
CA ASP A 16 -20.65 44.57 -0.17
C ASP A 16 -21.28 43.97 1.11
N ASP A 17 -21.70 42.70 1.08
CA ASP A 17 -22.33 42.00 2.23
C ASP A 17 -21.80 40.56 2.42
N LEU A 18 -20.53 40.32 2.10
CA LEU A 18 -19.80 39.12 2.54
C LEU A 18 -18.90 39.48 3.72
N ASP A 19 -19.50 39.55 4.91
CA ASP A 19 -18.81 39.36 6.19
C ASP A 19 -18.04 38.04 6.13
N LEU A 20 -16.77 38.11 5.72
CA LEU A 20 -15.81 37.03 5.88
C LEU A 20 -15.53 36.89 7.38
N GLN A 21 -16.40 36.15 8.06
CA GLN A 21 -16.07 35.58 9.36
C GLN A 21 -14.86 34.67 9.16
N ASP A 22 -13.72 35.10 9.69
CA ASP A 22 -12.55 34.26 9.97
C ASP A 22 -12.94 33.22 11.02
N ASP A 23 -13.76 32.24 10.65
CA ASP A 23 -13.79 30.94 11.31
C ASP A 23 -12.56 30.17 10.80
N VAL A 24 -11.41 30.53 11.35
CA VAL A 24 -10.24 29.65 11.38
C VAL A 24 -10.61 28.51 12.31
N ASP A 25 -11.35 27.54 11.77
CA ASP A 25 -11.43 26.20 12.32
C ASP A 25 -10.00 25.67 12.33
N ASP A 26 -9.35 25.85 13.47
CA ASP A 26 -8.13 25.16 13.89
C ASP A 26 -8.50 23.68 14.03
N GLY A 27 -8.78 23.08 12.88
CA GLY A 27 -8.84 21.65 12.66
C GLY A 27 -7.45 21.16 12.98
N LYS A 28 -7.23 20.91 14.27
CA LYS A 28 -6.24 19.97 14.77
C LYS A 28 -6.32 18.78 13.84
N LEU A 29 -5.37 18.74 12.92
CA LEU A 29 -4.91 17.50 12.33
C LEU A 29 -4.63 16.64 13.55
N GLU A 30 -5.56 15.72 13.83
CA GLU A 30 -5.31 14.65 14.77
C GLU A 30 -4.01 14.04 14.25
N ASP A 31 -2.93 14.28 14.99
CA ASP A 31 -1.73 13.48 14.93
C ASP A 31 -2.25 12.06 15.00
N VAL A 32 -2.31 11.41 13.84
CA VAL A 32 -2.48 9.98 13.76
C VAL A 32 -1.30 9.49 14.56
N GLU A 33 -1.56 9.07 15.80
CA GLU A 33 -0.54 8.47 16.65
C GLU A 33 0.08 7.39 15.79
N GLU A 34 1.27 7.70 15.27
CA GLU A 34 2.11 6.75 14.59
C GLU A 34 2.45 5.78 15.72
N VAL A 35 1.67 4.71 15.80
CA VAL A 35 1.92 3.61 16.71
C VAL A 35 3.23 3.02 16.21
N SER A 36 4.31 3.63 16.69
CA SER A 36 5.68 3.18 16.64
C SER A 36 5.68 1.94 17.50
N MET A 37 5.17 0.86 16.89
CA MET A 37 5.47 -0.48 17.32
C MET A 37 6.98 -0.59 17.12
N ASP A 38 7.72 -0.20 18.16
CA ASP A 38 9.14 -0.40 18.33
C ASP A 38 9.35 -1.90 18.36
N THR A 39 9.35 -2.51 17.18
CA THR A 39 9.87 -3.85 17.01
C THR A 39 11.38 -3.72 17.13
N ASP A 40 11.85 -3.76 18.37
CA ASP A 40 13.23 -4.08 18.73
C ASP A 40 13.75 -5.10 17.71
N THR A 41 14.70 -4.67 16.88
CA THR A 41 15.21 -5.42 15.73
C THR A 41 16.08 -6.59 16.21
N LYS A 42 15.48 -7.55 16.92
CA LYS A 42 16.00 -8.90 17.08
C LYS A 42 15.59 -9.67 15.83
N GLU A 43 16.35 -9.47 14.75
CA GLU A 43 16.55 -10.39 13.61
C GLU A 43 15.59 -11.59 13.55
N GLY A 44 14.29 -11.30 13.38
CA GLY A 44 13.23 -12.29 13.40
C GLY A 44 13.09 -12.92 12.03
N SER A 45 12.51 -14.11 11.95
CA SER A 45 12.03 -14.63 10.66
C SER A 45 10.76 -13.88 10.26
N VAL A 46 10.52 -13.66 8.97
CA VAL A 46 9.25 -13.10 8.48
C VAL A 46 8.04 -13.91 8.99
N HIS A 47 8.22 -15.20 9.29
CA HIS A 47 7.20 -16.08 9.84
C HIS A 47 6.75 -15.70 11.27
N SER A 48 7.51 -14.88 11.99
CA SER A 48 7.05 -14.37 13.30
C SER A 48 6.04 -13.24 13.16
N VAL A 49 6.12 -12.47 12.07
CA VAL A 49 5.25 -11.32 11.81
C VAL A 49 4.10 -11.67 10.87
N ALA A 50 4.33 -12.57 9.91
CA ALA A 50 3.34 -13.04 8.96
C ALA A 50 2.88 -14.46 9.33
N LYS A 51 1.61 -14.59 9.74
CA LYS A 51 0.98 -15.84 10.21
C LYS A 51 -0.20 -16.27 9.34
N LEU A 52 -0.75 -15.39 8.49
CA LEU A 52 -1.94 -15.67 7.69
C LEU A 52 -1.68 -16.79 6.69
N ARG A 53 -0.49 -16.83 6.08
CA ARG A 53 -0.07 -17.89 5.16
C ARG A 53 -0.20 -19.30 5.76
N ASP A 54 0.18 -19.45 7.02
CA ASP A 54 0.14 -20.72 7.75
C ASP A 54 -1.17 -20.91 8.53
N SER A 55 -2.10 -19.95 8.41
CA SER A 55 -3.40 -20.02 9.09
C SER A 55 -4.26 -21.14 8.51
N ARG A 56 -4.98 -21.83 9.39
CA ARG A 56 -5.96 -22.84 8.97
C ARG A 56 -7.11 -22.22 8.18
N GLN A 57 -7.49 -21.00 8.52
CA GLN A 57 -8.58 -20.27 7.87
C GLN A 57 -8.31 -20.06 6.37
N LEU A 58 -7.12 -19.54 6.01
CA LEU A 58 -6.75 -19.37 4.61
C LEU A 58 -6.75 -20.72 3.86
N LYS A 59 -6.20 -21.76 4.49
CA LYS A 59 -6.16 -23.10 3.90
C LYS A 59 -7.57 -23.66 3.64
N ASP A 60 -8.45 -23.58 4.63
CA ASP A 60 -9.83 -24.07 4.53
C ASP A 60 -10.60 -23.32 3.44
N ILE A 61 -10.40 -22.01 3.31
CA ILE A 61 -11.06 -21.18 2.27
C ILE A 61 -10.54 -21.53 0.88
N LEU A 62 -9.23 -21.73 0.71
CA LEU A 62 -8.65 -22.16 -0.57
C LEU A 62 -9.16 -23.54 -0.98
N GLU A 63 -9.25 -24.50 -0.05
CA GLU A 63 -9.82 -25.83 -0.30
C GLU A 63 -11.30 -25.73 -0.71
N LYS A 64 -12.10 -24.87 -0.05
CA LYS A 64 -13.49 -24.60 -0.45
C LYS A 64 -13.56 -23.99 -1.85
N ILE A 65 -12.72 -22.99 -2.17
CA ILE A 65 -12.68 -22.35 -3.49
C ILE A 65 -12.40 -23.39 -4.58
N GLU A 66 -11.42 -24.26 -4.38
CA GLU A 66 -11.10 -25.35 -5.32
C GLU A 66 -12.28 -26.33 -5.47
N PHE A 67 -12.95 -26.68 -4.38
CA PHE A 67 -14.14 -27.53 -4.40
C PHE A 67 -15.28 -26.94 -5.24
N PHE A 68 -15.57 -25.64 -5.08
CA PHE A 68 -16.62 -24.98 -5.87
C PHE A 68 -16.19 -24.71 -7.32
N GLN A 69 -14.90 -24.43 -7.56
CA GLN A 69 -14.37 -24.22 -8.92
C GLN A 69 -14.39 -25.50 -9.75
N SER A 70 -14.09 -26.65 -9.15
CA SER A 70 -14.10 -27.96 -9.82
C SER A 70 -15.51 -28.48 -10.13
N ARG A 71 -16.54 -27.87 -9.54
CA ARG A 71 -17.92 -28.28 -9.69
C ARG A 71 -18.56 -27.54 -10.86
N GLU A 72 -18.41 -28.09 -12.06
CA GLU A 72 -19.10 -27.57 -13.25
C GLU A 72 -20.61 -27.84 -13.18
N GLY A 73 -21.40 -26.78 -12.97
CA GLY A 73 -22.86 -26.81 -13.08
C GLY A 73 -23.53 -25.70 -12.29
N LYS A 74 -24.28 -24.83 -12.96
CA LYS A 74 -25.12 -23.81 -12.31
C LYS A 74 -26.09 -24.50 -11.36
N ARG A 75 -25.91 -24.30 -10.06
CA ARG A 75 -26.94 -24.65 -9.08
C ARG A 75 -28.07 -23.64 -9.21
N GLU A 76 -29.29 -24.15 -9.30
CA GLU A 76 -30.47 -23.31 -9.07
C GLU A 76 -30.44 -22.86 -7.60
N VAL A 77 -30.30 -21.55 -7.40
CA VAL A 77 -30.36 -20.94 -6.07
C VAL A 77 -31.80 -21.07 -5.59
N ASN A 78 -32.06 -22.10 -4.79
CA ASN A 78 -33.37 -22.36 -4.21
C ASN A 78 -33.43 -21.72 -2.82
N GLY A 79 -33.86 -20.45 -2.76
CA GLY A 79 -34.02 -19.71 -1.50
C GLY A 79 -33.36 -18.32 -1.52
N PRO A 80 -33.30 -17.62 -0.37
CA PRO A 80 -32.56 -16.37 -0.25
C PRO A 80 -31.09 -16.57 -0.60
N VAL A 81 -30.56 -15.72 -1.48
CA VAL A 81 -29.16 -15.77 -1.96
C VAL A 81 -28.13 -15.70 -0.83
N GLU A 82 -28.48 -15.07 0.30
CA GLU A 82 -27.64 -14.95 1.49
C GLU A 82 -27.42 -16.28 2.22
N ALA A 83 -28.33 -17.24 2.07
CA ALA A 83 -28.20 -18.57 2.66
C ALA A 83 -27.38 -19.52 1.78
N ASP A 84 -27.01 -19.08 0.56
CA ASP A 84 -26.25 -19.92 -0.36
C ASP A 84 -24.80 -20.09 0.14
N PRO A 85 -24.29 -21.35 0.24
CA PRO A 85 -22.96 -21.61 0.74
C PRO A 85 -21.84 -21.03 -0.14
N GLU A 86 -22.08 -20.81 -1.43
CA GLU A 86 -21.13 -20.15 -2.33
C GLU A 86 -21.07 -18.65 -2.06
N TYR A 87 -22.22 -18.01 -1.80
CA TYR A 87 -22.27 -16.61 -1.38
C TYR A 87 -21.56 -16.40 -0.04
N GLN A 88 -21.79 -17.28 0.93
CA GLN A 88 -21.10 -17.24 2.23
C GLN A 88 -19.57 -17.36 2.07
N LEU A 89 -19.11 -18.23 1.17
CA LEU A 89 -17.68 -18.36 0.86
C LEU A 89 -17.10 -17.08 0.25
N ILE A 90 -17.83 -16.39 -0.63
CA ILE A 90 -17.39 -15.12 -1.22
C ILE A 90 -17.21 -14.05 -0.13
N VAL A 91 -18.15 -13.97 0.82
CA VAL A 91 -18.05 -13.05 1.95
C VAL A 91 -16.85 -13.40 2.84
N GLU A 92 -16.65 -14.69 3.14
CA GLU A 92 -15.51 -15.19 3.91
C GLU A 92 -14.17 -14.88 3.21
N ALA A 93 -14.10 -15.05 1.89
CA ALA A 93 -12.91 -14.74 1.08
C ALA A 93 -12.61 -13.24 1.00
N ASN A 94 -13.63 -12.39 0.99
CA ASN A 94 -13.45 -10.94 1.03
C ASN A 94 -12.78 -10.50 2.35
N ASN A 95 -13.22 -11.06 3.48
CA ASN A 95 -12.61 -10.78 4.78
C ASN A 95 -11.12 -11.18 4.81
N ILE A 96 -10.77 -12.34 4.25
CA ILE A 96 -9.36 -12.74 4.14
C ILE A 96 -8.55 -11.79 3.25
N THR A 97 -9.15 -11.20 2.21
CA THR A 97 -8.46 -10.22 1.37
C THR A 97 -7.99 -9.01 2.20
N VAL A 98 -8.83 -8.54 3.13
CA VAL A 98 -8.46 -7.46 4.05
C VAL A 98 -7.32 -7.88 4.98
N GLU A 99 -7.33 -9.12 5.47
CA GLU A 99 -6.22 -9.65 6.27
C GLU A 99 -4.91 -9.77 5.47
N ILE A 100 -4.99 -10.13 4.19
CA ILE A 100 -3.83 -10.17 3.28
C ILE A 100 -3.24 -8.77 3.12
N ASP A 101 -4.06 -7.76 2.87
CA ASP A 101 -3.59 -6.37 2.72
C ASP A 101 -2.92 -5.85 4.00
N ASN A 102 -3.49 -6.17 5.17
CA ASN A 102 -2.88 -5.85 6.46
C ASN A 102 -1.53 -6.55 6.64
N GLU A 103 -1.43 -7.82 6.29
CA GLU A 103 -0.17 -8.57 6.41
C GLU A 103 0.90 -8.09 5.42
N ILE A 104 0.52 -7.68 4.20
CA ILE A 104 1.43 -7.02 3.25
C ILE A 104 2.06 -5.79 3.89
N ASN A 105 1.28 -4.96 4.59
CA ASN A 105 1.79 -3.77 5.28
C ASN A 105 2.73 -4.12 6.43
N VAL A 106 2.40 -5.15 7.21
CA VAL A 106 3.26 -5.64 8.30
C VAL A 106 4.60 -6.16 7.76
N ILE A 107 4.58 -6.96 6.69
CA ILE A 107 5.79 -7.46 6.03
C ILE A 107 6.59 -6.30 5.43
N HIS A 108 5.93 -5.33 4.81
CA HIS A 108 6.58 -4.15 4.26
C HIS A 108 7.33 -3.37 5.34
N LYS A 109 6.68 -3.09 6.48
CA LYS A 109 7.33 -2.46 7.65
C LYS A 109 8.54 -3.28 8.11
N PHE A 110 8.37 -4.60 8.24
CA PHE A 110 9.46 -5.49 8.66
C PHE A 110 10.67 -5.45 7.70
N VAL A 111 10.44 -5.51 6.38
CA VAL A 111 11.49 -5.44 5.37
C VAL A 111 12.15 -4.06 5.36
N ARG A 112 11.34 -3.01 5.46
CA ARG A 112 11.81 -1.62 5.54
C ARG A 112 12.75 -1.43 6.72
N ASP A 113 12.38 -1.86 7.91
CA ASP A 113 13.18 -1.64 9.12
C ASP A 113 14.57 -2.31 9.02
N ILE A 114 14.66 -3.44 8.30
CA ILE A 114 15.94 -4.11 7.99
C ILE A 114 16.72 -3.34 6.91
N TYR A 115 16.05 -3.02 5.81
CA TYR A 115 16.69 -2.46 4.62
C TYR A 115 17.02 -0.96 4.74
N HIS A 116 16.40 -0.27 5.69
CA HIS A 116 16.67 1.12 6.05
C HIS A 116 18.15 1.33 6.41
N LYS A 117 18.82 0.32 6.99
CA LYS A 117 20.26 0.35 7.27
C LYS A 117 21.11 0.47 6.00
N ARG A 118 20.64 -0.09 4.87
CA ARG A 118 21.34 -0.13 3.60
C ARG A 118 20.99 1.03 2.68
N PHE A 119 19.71 1.34 2.56
CA PHE A 119 19.23 2.34 1.62
C PHE A 119 17.98 3.03 2.20
N PRO A 120 18.17 3.94 3.18
CA PRO A 120 17.05 4.56 3.89
C PRO A 120 16.16 5.40 2.98
N GLU A 121 16.72 5.98 1.92
CA GLU A 121 15.97 6.80 0.98
C GLU A 121 15.02 6.00 0.08
N LEU A 122 15.16 4.66 -0.01
CA LEU A 122 14.31 3.87 -0.90
C LEU A 122 12.82 3.94 -0.54
N GLU A 123 12.50 4.11 0.74
CA GLU A 123 11.11 4.19 1.23
C GLU A 123 10.36 5.39 0.64
N SER A 124 11.01 6.55 0.55
CA SER A 124 10.39 7.74 -0.02
C SER A 124 10.33 7.70 -1.55
N LEU A 125 11.19 6.90 -2.18
CA LEU A 125 11.24 6.75 -3.64
C LEU A 125 10.22 5.75 -4.18
N VAL A 126 9.86 4.73 -3.38
CA VAL A 126 8.94 3.66 -3.78
C VAL A 126 7.89 3.48 -2.66
N PRO A 127 6.78 4.24 -2.70
CA PRO A 127 5.77 4.22 -1.64
C PRO A 127 4.90 2.95 -1.67
N THR A 128 4.81 2.28 -2.83
CA THR A 128 3.98 1.08 -3.00
C THR A 128 4.65 -0.13 -2.33
N PRO A 129 4.02 -0.80 -1.35
CA PRO A 129 4.64 -1.89 -0.59
C PRO A 129 5.18 -3.05 -1.44
N LEU A 130 4.38 -3.50 -2.43
CA LEU A 130 4.76 -4.61 -3.31
C LEU A 130 5.93 -4.25 -4.24
N GLU A 131 5.96 -3.02 -4.74
CA GLU A 131 7.07 -2.54 -5.58
C GLU A 131 8.32 -2.40 -4.73
N TYR A 132 8.22 -1.81 -3.54
CA TYR A 132 9.33 -1.67 -2.60
C TYR A 132 9.95 -3.04 -2.29
N MET A 133 9.15 -4.03 -1.90
CA MET A 133 9.66 -5.37 -1.58
C MET A 133 10.34 -6.05 -2.79
N LYS A 134 9.79 -5.91 -4.00
CA LYS A 134 10.41 -6.43 -5.22
C LYS A 134 11.72 -5.71 -5.53
N THR A 135 11.76 -4.39 -5.39
CA THR A 135 12.97 -3.58 -5.58
C THR A 135 14.05 -3.94 -4.56
N VAL A 136 13.70 -4.09 -3.29
CA VAL A 136 14.63 -4.53 -2.24
C VAL A 136 15.21 -5.90 -2.55
N LYS A 137 14.36 -6.85 -2.98
CA LYS A 137 14.77 -8.20 -3.37
C LYS A 137 15.79 -8.17 -4.52
N GLU A 138 15.59 -7.29 -5.49
CA GLU A 138 16.43 -7.19 -6.68
C GLU A 138 17.74 -6.42 -6.43
N LEU A 139 17.71 -5.35 -5.64
CA LEU A 139 18.90 -4.57 -5.31
C LEU A 139 19.80 -5.28 -4.30
N GLY A 140 19.21 -5.84 -3.24
CA GLY A 140 19.92 -6.43 -2.11
C GLY A 140 21.04 -5.52 -1.58
N ASN A 141 22.23 -6.06 -1.37
CA ASN A 141 23.37 -5.23 -0.96
C ASN A 141 24.02 -4.45 -2.14
N THR A 142 23.76 -4.79 -3.40
CA THR A 142 24.45 -4.18 -4.56
C THR A 142 23.56 -3.15 -5.25
N ILE A 143 23.30 -2.06 -4.54
CA ILE A 143 22.42 -0.96 -4.99
C ILE A 143 22.92 -0.25 -6.27
N ASP A 144 24.22 -0.32 -6.55
CA ASP A 144 24.87 0.36 -7.68
C ASP A 144 24.47 -0.22 -9.05
N LYS A 145 23.89 -1.43 -9.06
CA LYS A 145 23.44 -2.11 -10.29
C LYS A 145 22.01 -1.74 -10.72
N SER A 146 21.36 -0.83 -10.00
CA SER A 146 19.98 -0.38 -10.25
C SER A 146 19.70 0.06 -11.70
N LYS A 147 20.67 0.68 -12.39
CA LYS A 147 20.46 1.26 -13.73
C LYS A 147 20.40 0.24 -14.88
N ASN A 148 21.10 -0.89 -14.75
CA ASN A 148 21.22 -1.89 -15.81
C ASN A 148 20.39 -3.15 -15.50
N ASN A 149 19.42 -3.03 -14.62
CA ASN A 149 18.65 -4.17 -14.15
C ASN A 149 17.31 -4.26 -14.88
N GLU A 150 17.25 -5.16 -15.86
CA GLU A 150 16.05 -5.44 -16.66
C GLU A 150 14.82 -5.76 -15.80
N VAL A 151 15.00 -6.45 -14.69
CA VAL A 151 13.91 -6.82 -13.77
C VAL A 151 13.32 -5.58 -13.08
N LEU A 152 14.15 -4.57 -12.77
CA LEU A 152 13.65 -3.32 -12.19
C LEU A 152 12.79 -2.52 -13.19
N HIS A 153 13.01 -2.66 -14.49
CA HIS A 153 12.17 -2.01 -15.51
C HIS A 153 10.76 -2.60 -15.59
N GLU A 154 10.57 -3.85 -15.14
CA GLU A 154 9.25 -4.47 -15.03
C GLU A 154 8.50 -4.02 -13.75
N ILE A 155 9.22 -3.49 -12.76
CA ILE A 155 8.69 -3.16 -11.44
C ILE A 155 8.46 -1.65 -11.30
N LEU A 156 9.40 -0.83 -11.78
CA LEU A 156 9.44 0.61 -11.57
C LEU A 156 9.46 1.36 -12.90
N THR A 157 8.94 2.59 -12.89
CA THR A 157 9.06 3.46 -14.06
C THR A 157 10.52 3.84 -14.31
N GLN A 158 10.85 4.15 -15.57
CA GLN A 158 12.19 4.62 -15.93
C GLN A 158 12.64 5.84 -15.12
N ALA A 159 11.70 6.75 -14.82
CA ALA A 159 11.98 7.93 -14.00
C ALA A 159 12.38 7.52 -12.57
N THR A 160 11.62 6.63 -11.95
CA THR A 160 11.91 6.12 -10.60
C THR A 160 13.26 5.40 -10.55
N ILE A 161 13.59 4.57 -11.54
CA ILE A 161 14.89 3.87 -11.62
C ILE A 161 16.06 4.87 -11.69
N MET A 162 15.91 5.93 -12.47
CA MET A 162 16.94 6.97 -12.58
C MET A 162 17.14 7.69 -11.24
N VAL A 163 16.06 8.07 -10.56
CA VAL A 163 16.16 8.71 -9.23
C VAL A 163 16.78 7.75 -8.22
N VAL A 164 16.35 6.49 -8.18
CA VAL A 164 16.92 5.44 -7.31
C VAL A 164 18.42 5.27 -7.58
N SER A 165 18.85 5.25 -8.84
CA SER A 165 20.27 5.11 -9.21
C SER A 165 21.12 6.32 -8.78
N VAL A 166 20.60 7.53 -8.93
CA VAL A 166 21.27 8.76 -8.49
C VAL A 166 21.38 8.78 -6.97
N THR A 167 20.30 8.49 -6.26
CA THR A 167 20.28 8.47 -4.79
C THR A 167 21.13 7.33 -4.22
N ALA A 168 21.17 6.17 -4.89
CA ALA A 168 22.04 5.06 -4.51
C ALA A 168 23.53 5.46 -4.57
N SER A 169 23.91 6.35 -5.48
CA SER A 169 25.30 6.82 -5.60
C SER A 169 25.73 7.75 -4.45
N THR A 170 24.77 8.33 -3.72
CA THR A 170 25.02 9.28 -2.63
C THR A 170 24.48 8.79 -1.28
N THR A 171 23.92 7.58 -1.21
CA THR A 171 23.35 7.05 0.03
C THR A 171 24.42 6.88 1.11
N LYS A 172 24.02 7.13 2.35
CA LYS A 172 24.87 6.98 3.55
C LYS A 172 24.73 5.60 4.21
N GLY A 173 23.89 4.73 3.66
CA GLY A 173 23.62 3.42 4.24
C GLY A 173 24.82 2.47 4.17
N SER A 174 24.89 1.55 5.13
CA SER A 174 25.97 0.57 5.26
C SER A 174 25.52 -0.80 4.77
N GLY A 175 26.47 -1.64 4.34
CA GLY A 175 26.16 -3.02 3.91
C GLY A 175 25.49 -3.83 5.03
N ILE A 176 24.48 -4.63 4.68
CA ILE A 176 23.84 -5.55 5.62
C ILE A 176 24.71 -6.82 5.68
N GLY A 177 25.03 -7.29 6.89
CA GLY A 177 25.81 -8.52 7.07
C GLY A 177 25.08 -9.75 6.51
N TYR A 178 25.78 -10.55 5.70
CA TYR A 178 25.26 -11.83 5.22
C TYR A 178 25.28 -12.84 6.38
N ARG A 179 24.13 -13.47 6.64
CA ARG A 179 24.03 -14.67 7.47
C ARG A 179 24.00 -15.90 6.59
#